data_AF-A0A938UYH4-F1
#
_entry.id   AF-A0A938UYH4-F1
#
_cell.length_a   1.000
_cell.length_b   1.000
_cell.length_c   1.000
_cell.angle_alpha   90.00
_cell.angle_beta   90.00
_cell.angle_gamma   90.00
#
_symmetry.space_group_name_H-M   'P 1'
#
loop_
_entity.id
_entity.type
_entity.pdbx_description
1 polymer ?
#
loop_
_entity_poly.entity_id
_entity_poly.type
_entity_poly.pdbx_seq_one_letter_code
_entity_poly.pdbx_strand_id
1 'polypeptide(L)'
;GGELQHIADSHDPIKRTRGKRGLEILHHIQKQVNVNVRIVETDYPSVKEVDAKLIELAKEVNGKIITNDSNLNKVAGLQGIEVLNINALANSLKPVVLPGEEINTKIVKEGKEMGQGVAYLDDGTMIVVDNGRRQIGKSIDVVVTSVLQTPAGRMIFARLKEESTRENKGKDYYYPLDSEF
;
A
#
# COMPACT_ATOMS: atom_id res chain seq x y z
N GLY A 1 5.21 -34.54 7.87
CA GLY A 1 4.05 -33.66 7.69
C GLY A 1 4.55 -32.28 7.33
N GLY A 2 3.89 -31.58 6.41
CA GLY A 2 4.26 -30.20 6.10
C GLY A 2 3.96 -29.26 7.28
N GLU A 3 4.68 -28.16 7.39
CA GLU A 3 4.50 -27.14 8.45
C GLU A 3 3.05 -26.71 8.61
N LEU A 4 2.33 -26.55 7.49
CA LEU A 4 0.93 -26.12 7.48
C LEU A 4 -0.02 -27.13 8.14
N GLN A 5 0.25 -28.44 7.98
CA GLN A 5 -0.51 -29.50 8.66
C GLN A 5 -0.26 -29.45 10.17
N HIS A 6 1.00 -29.28 10.58
CA HIS A 6 1.35 -29.11 12.00
C HIS A 6 0.66 -27.89 12.64
N ILE A 7 0.52 -26.79 11.89
CA ILE A 7 -0.21 -25.59 12.35
C ILE A 7 -1.72 -25.86 12.41
N ALA A 8 -2.29 -26.58 11.44
CA ALA A 8 -3.70 -26.95 11.41
C ALA A 8 -4.10 -27.89 12.55
N ASP A 9 -3.17 -28.71 13.04
CA ASP A 9 -3.37 -29.62 14.17
C ASP A 9 -2.99 -29.00 15.53
N SER A 10 -2.69 -27.69 15.56
CA SER A 10 -2.29 -27.00 16.79
C SER A 10 -3.38 -27.00 17.86
N HIS A 11 -2.98 -27.14 19.12
CA HIS A 11 -3.87 -26.96 20.27
C HIS A 11 -4.32 -25.50 20.43
N ASP A 12 -3.50 -24.55 19.97
CA ASP A 12 -3.83 -23.12 19.91
C ASP A 12 -4.94 -22.87 18.88
N PRO A 13 -6.12 -22.37 19.29
CA PRO A 13 -7.26 -22.14 18.40
C PRO A 13 -6.97 -21.17 17.25
N ILE A 14 -6.15 -20.13 17.48
CA ILE A 14 -5.81 -19.13 16.46
C ILE A 14 -4.89 -19.76 15.41
N LYS A 15 -3.84 -20.47 15.84
CA LYS A 15 -2.93 -21.17 14.93
C LYS A 15 -3.68 -22.23 14.12
N ARG A 16 -4.50 -23.05 14.77
CA ARG A 16 -5.35 -24.06 14.12
C ARG A 16 -6.25 -23.46 13.03
N THR A 17 -6.92 -22.35 13.33
CA THR A 17 -7.80 -21.66 12.37
C THR A 17 -7.02 -21.15 11.16
N ARG A 18 -5.84 -20.56 11.38
CA ARG A 18 -4.96 -20.11 10.30
C ARG A 18 -4.44 -21.28 9.44
N GLY A 19 -4.04 -22.39 10.06
CA GLY A 19 -3.56 -23.59 9.36
C GLY A 19 -4.65 -24.20 8.48
N LYS A 20 -5.87 -24.38 9.02
CA LYS A 20 -7.03 -24.86 8.25
C LYS A 20 -7.34 -23.98 7.04
N ARG A 21 -7.36 -22.66 7.23
CA ARG A 21 -7.57 -21.70 6.14
C ARG A 21 -6.47 -21.79 5.08
N GLY A 22 -5.22 -22.01 5.47
CA GLY A 22 -4.13 -22.21 4.51
C GLY A 22 -4.33 -23.47 3.66
N LEU A 23 -4.73 -24.58 4.27
CA LEU A 23 -5.02 -25.83 3.56
C LEU A 23 -6.19 -25.67 2.58
N GLU A 24 -7.25 -24.95 2.98
CA GLU A 24 -8.39 -24.61 2.11
C GLU A 24 -7.94 -23.80 0.88
N ILE A 25 -7.07 -22.80 1.08
CA ILE A 25 -6.53 -21.99 -0.02
C ILE A 25 -5.67 -22.83 -0.96
N LEU A 26 -4.81 -23.72 -0.45
CA LEU A 26 -4.03 -24.62 -1.28
C LEU A 26 -4.92 -25.52 -2.14
N HIS A 27 -5.98 -26.09 -1.56
CA HIS A 27 -6.96 -26.90 -2.29
C HIS A 27 -7.68 -26.09 -3.37
N HIS A 28 -7.99 -24.83 -3.09
CA HIS A 28 -8.59 -23.94 -4.08
C HIS A 28 -7.63 -23.67 -5.25
N ILE A 29 -6.36 -23.36 -4.97
CA ILE A 29 -5.31 -23.12 -5.98
C ILE A 29 -5.10 -24.37 -6.84
N GLN A 30 -5.07 -25.55 -6.24
CA GLN A 30 -4.94 -26.84 -6.96
C GLN A 30 -6.09 -27.13 -7.93
N LYS A 31 -7.27 -26.53 -7.72
CA LYS A 31 -8.44 -26.70 -8.59
C LYS A 31 -8.51 -25.69 -9.73
N GLN A 32 -7.63 -24.69 -9.78
CA GLN A 32 -7.64 -23.67 -10.82
C GLN A 32 -7.10 -24.25 -12.14
N VAL A 33 -7.95 -24.30 -13.16
CA VAL A 33 -7.63 -24.90 -14.48
C VAL A 33 -6.49 -24.20 -15.23
N ASN A 34 -6.22 -22.94 -14.89
CA ASN A 34 -5.22 -22.09 -15.53
C ASN A 34 -3.89 -22.00 -14.75
N VAL A 35 -3.74 -22.76 -13.66
CA VAL A 35 -2.52 -22.76 -12.83
C VAL A 35 -1.98 -24.18 -12.73
N ASN A 36 -0.74 -24.40 -13.17
CA ASN A 36 -0.06 -25.67 -12.93
C ASN A 36 0.52 -25.67 -11.50
N VAL A 37 -0.07 -26.49 -10.63
CA VAL A 37 0.39 -26.60 -9.24
C VAL A 37 1.21 -27.88 -9.08
N ARG A 38 2.42 -27.74 -8.55
CA ARG A 38 3.30 -28.87 -8.22
C ARG A 38 3.73 -28.75 -6.76
N ILE A 39 3.61 -29.84 -6.03
CA ILE A 39 4.22 -29.98 -4.72
C ILE A 39 5.62 -30.52 -4.95
N VAL A 40 6.63 -29.76 -4.52
CA VAL A 40 8.04 -30.11 -4.68
C VAL A 40 8.55 -30.63 -3.34
N GLU A 41 9.08 -31.84 -3.33
CA GLU A 41 9.65 -32.48 -2.14
C GLU A 41 11.19 -32.37 -2.07
N THR A 42 11.80 -31.59 -2.97
CA THR A 42 13.24 -31.31 -2.95
C THR A 42 13.65 -30.71 -1.61
N ASP A 43 14.65 -31.31 -0.97
CA ASP A 43 15.26 -30.81 0.25
C ASP A 43 16.73 -30.43 -0.01
N TYR A 44 17.23 -29.47 0.77
CA TYR A 44 18.62 -29.00 0.76
C TYR A 44 19.24 -29.30 2.12
N PRO A 45 19.79 -30.52 2.35
CA PRO A 45 20.21 -30.95 3.70
C PRO A 45 21.34 -30.12 4.31
N SER A 46 22.15 -29.48 3.46
CA SER A 46 23.22 -28.56 3.88
C SER A 46 22.69 -27.19 4.35
N VAL A 47 21.43 -26.88 4.09
CA VAL A 47 20.78 -25.62 4.43
C VAL A 47 19.83 -25.84 5.60
N LYS A 48 20.04 -25.13 6.71
CA LYS A 48 19.23 -25.31 7.93
C LYS A 48 17.94 -24.49 7.91
N GLU A 49 18.03 -23.25 7.45
CA GLU A 49 16.91 -22.30 7.53
C GLU A 49 15.92 -22.52 6.39
N VAL A 50 14.63 -22.53 6.70
CA VAL A 50 13.54 -22.73 5.72
C VAL A 50 13.59 -21.65 4.63
N ASP A 51 13.80 -20.39 5.02
CA ASP A 51 13.92 -19.27 4.09
C ASP A 51 15.05 -19.47 3.07
N ALA A 52 16.19 -19.99 3.52
CA ALA A 52 17.31 -20.30 2.66
C ALA A 52 17.01 -21.49 1.72
N LYS A 53 16.23 -22.50 2.18
CA LYS A 53 15.76 -23.58 1.30
C LYS A 53 14.83 -23.07 0.20
N LEU A 54 13.93 -22.12 0.52
CA LEU A 54 13.06 -21.49 -0.47
C LEU A 54 13.87 -20.70 -1.52
N ILE A 55 14.93 -20.03 -1.09
CA ILE A 55 15.87 -19.31 -1.96
C ILE A 55 16.61 -20.27 -2.90
N GLU A 56 17.13 -21.39 -2.38
CA GLU A 56 17.82 -22.39 -3.22
C GLU A 56 16.88 -23.02 -4.24
N LEU A 57 15.64 -23.37 -3.83
CA LEU A 57 14.63 -23.86 -4.76
C LEU A 57 14.29 -22.84 -5.84
N ALA A 58 14.11 -21.58 -5.48
CA ALA A 58 13.81 -20.53 -6.44
C ALA A 58 14.94 -20.34 -7.45
N LYS A 59 16.21 -20.45 -7.04
CA LYS A 59 17.37 -20.42 -7.96
C LYS A 59 17.37 -21.61 -8.91
N GLU A 60 17.17 -22.82 -8.38
CA GLU A 60 17.20 -24.07 -9.16
C GLU A 60 16.15 -24.07 -10.27
N VAL A 61 14.93 -23.59 -9.95
CA VAL A 61 13.81 -23.57 -10.91
C VAL A 61 13.72 -22.27 -11.70
N ASN A 62 14.65 -21.33 -11.51
CA ASN A 62 14.58 -19.96 -12.04
C ASN A 62 13.21 -19.29 -11.79
N GLY A 63 12.71 -19.45 -10.56
CA GLY A 63 11.39 -19.03 -10.11
C GLY A 63 11.40 -17.72 -9.33
N LYS A 64 10.19 -17.20 -9.06
CA LYS A 64 9.95 -16.05 -8.19
C LYS A 64 9.40 -16.51 -6.85
N ILE A 65 9.67 -15.77 -5.79
CA ILE A 65 9.12 -16.05 -4.45
C ILE A 65 7.88 -15.18 -4.22
N ILE A 66 6.76 -15.80 -3.85
CA ILE A 66 5.56 -15.08 -3.38
C ILE A 66 5.51 -15.22 -1.86
N THR A 67 5.53 -14.09 -1.14
CA THR A 67 5.56 -14.11 0.33
C THR A 67 4.91 -12.88 0.95
N ASN A 68 4.50 -12.96 2.21
CA ASN A 68 4.16 -11.81 3.04
C ASN A 68 5.31 -11.43 4.00
N ASP A 69 6.37 -12.24 4.09
CA ASP A 69 7.51 -12.00 4.97
C ASP A 69 8.46 -10.96 4.38
N SER A 70 8.66 -9.86 5.13
CA SER A 70 9.52 -8.76 4.71
C SER A 70 11.03 -9.06 4.81
N ASN A 71 11.42 -9.98 5.69
CA ASN A 71 12.82 -10.40 5.84
C ASN A 71 13.22 -11.34 4.72
N LEU A 72 12.39 -12.36 4.42
CA LEU A 72 12.63 -13.24 3.27
C LEU A 72 12.68 -12.43 1.96
N ASN A 73 11.82 -11.42 1.82
CA ASN A 73 11.86 -10.50 0.68
C ASN A 73 13.23 -9.81 0.53
N LYS A 74 13.77 -9.24 1.61
CA LYS A 74 15.08 -8.57 1.57
C LYS A 74 16.21 -9.53 1.22
N VAL A 75 16.24 -10.70 1.86
CA VAL A 75 17.32 -11.68 1.67
C VAL A 75 17.27 -12.27 0.25
N ALA A 76 16.08 -12.63 -0.24
CA ALA A 76 15.91 -13.14 -1.60
C ALA A 76 16.26 -12.08 -2.66
N GLY A 77 15.87 -10.82 -2.45
CA GLY A 77 16.22 -9.72 -3.35
C GLY A 77 17.73 -9.49 -3.45
N LEU A 78 18.48 -9.59 -2.34
CA LEU A 78 19.95 -9.52 -2.34
C LEU A 78 20.61 -10.67 -3.12
N GLN A 79 19.91 -11.80 -3.25
CA GLN A 79 20.36 -12.97 -4.01
C GLN A 79 19.91 -12.91 -5.49
N GLY A 80 19.31 -11.80 -5.93
CA GLY A 80 18.85 -11.60 -7.31
C GLY A 80 17.54 -12.32 -7.65
N ILE A 81 16.82 -12.84 -6.65
CA ILE A 81 15.53 -13.51 -6.85
C ILE A 81 14.42 -12.46 -6.83
N GLU A 82 13.56 -12.47 -7.84
CA GLU A 82 12.40 -11.60 -7.87
C GLU A 82 11.36 -12.06 -6.84
N VAL A 83 10.85 -11.10 -6.04
CA VAL A 83 9.90 -11.36 -4.97
C VAL A 83 8.61 -10.59 -5.20
N LEU A 84 7.49 -11.31 -5.17
CA LEU A 84 6.16 -10.75 -5.19
C LEU A 84 5.61 -10.71 -3.76
N ASN A 85 5.59 -9.52 -3.16
CA ASN A 85 5.07 -9.34 -1.81
C ASN A 85 3.58 -8.96 -1.83
N ILE A 86 2.73 -9.78 -1.23
CA ILE A 86 1.27 -9.58 -1.24
C ILE A 86 0.86 -8.27 -0.53
N ASN A 87 1.57 -7.89 0.53
CA ASN A 87 1.30 -6.61 1.22
C ASN A 87 1.68 -5.41 0.33
N ALA A 88 2.78 -5.52 -0.43
CA ALA A 88 3.17 -4.50 -1.39
C ALA A 88 2.15 -4.37 -2.53
N LEU A 89 1.64 -5.50 -3.04
CA LEU A 89 0.58 -5.52 -4.04
C LEU A 89 -0.70 -4.84 -3.52
N ALA A 90 -1.16 -5.23 -2.33
CA ALA A 90 -2.34 -4.64 -1.71
C ALA A 90 -2.20 -3.11 -1.52
N ASN A 91 -1.02 -2.65 -1.11
CA ASN A 91 -0.74 -1.22 -0.98
C ASN A 91 -0.71 -0.50 -2.34
N SER A 92 -0.24 -1.16 -3.40
CA SER A 92 -0.16 -0.58 -4.75
C SER A 92 -1.53 -0.42 -5.43
N LEU A 93 -2.54 -1.18 -4.97
CA LEU A 93 -3.92 -1.06 -5.44
C LEU A 93 -4.69 0.09 -4.77
N LYS A 94 -4.10 0.76 -3.76
CA LYS A 94 -4.75 1.91 -3.13
C LYS A 94 -4.80 3.08 -4.13
N PRO A 95 -5.93 3.81 -4.23
CA PRO A 95 -6.05 4.96 -5.11
C PRO A 95 -4.88 5.94 -4.92
N VAL A 96 -4.26 6.34 -6.03
CA VAL A 96 -3.18 7.33 -6.00
C VAL A 96 -3.79 8.70 -6.17
N VAL A 97 -3.79 9.49 -5.09
CA VAL A 97 -4.05 10.93 -5.15
C VAL A 97 -2.74 11.69 -5.38
N LEU A 98 -2.70 12.60 -6.35
CA LEU A 98 -1.49 13.39 -6.67
C LEU A 98 -1.66 14.89 -6.37
N PRO A 99 -0.57 15.64 -6.09
CA PRO A 99 -0.61 17.09 -6.06
C PRO A 99 -1.22 17.68 -7.34
N GLY A 100 -2.12 18.64 -7.18
CA GLY A 100 -2.88 19.26 -8.26
C GLY A 100 -4.23 18.60 -8.56
N GLU A 101 -4.48 17.37 -8.07
CA GLU A 101 -5.78 16.74 -8.25
C GLU A 101 -6.86 17.41 -7.40
N GLU A 102 -8.06 17.48 -7.99
CA GLU A 102 -9.25 17.98 -7.32
C GLU A 102 -10.00 16.83 -6.66
N ILE A 103 -10.43 17.06 -5.42
CA ILE A 103 -11.22 16.10 -4.65
C ILE A 103 -12.43 16.81 -4.07
N ASN A 104 -13.61 16.23 -4.29
CA ASN A 104 -14.79 16.62 -3.53
C ASN A 104 -14.80 15.86 -2.20
N THR A 105 -14.77 16.57 -1.09
CA THR A 105 -14.73 15.94 0.24
C THR A 105 -15.54 16.71 1.27
N LYS A 106 -16.08 16.00 2.26
CA LYS A 106 -16.84 16.60 3.36
C LYS A 106 -15.92 16.85 4.54
N ILE A 107 -15.79 18.12 4.95
CA ILE A 107 -15.04 18.45 6.16
C ILE A 107 -15.83 17.96 7.38
N VAL A 108 -15.25 17.05 8.16
CA VAL A 108 -15.94 16.41 9.29
C VAL A 108 -15.58 17.03 10.63
N LYS A 109 -14.38 17.57 10.79
CA LYS A 109 -13.91 18.15 12.07
C LYS A 109 -12.82 19.20 11.88
N GLU A 110 -12.53 19.91 12.96
CA GLU A 110 -11.39 20.83 13.05
C GLU A 110 -10.07 20.05 13.03
N GLY A 111 -9.08 20.60 12.33
CA GLY A 111 -7.71 20.07 12.27
C GLY A 111 -6.86 20.48 13.46
N LYS A 112 -5.58 20.09 13.40
CA LYS A 112 -4.65 20.35 14.50
C LYS A 112 -4.18 21.80 14.54
N GLU A 113 -3.82 22.34 13.37
CA GLU A 113 -3.36 23.73 13.26
C GLU A 113 -4.54 24.68 13.08
N MET A 114 -4.33 25.95 13.46
CA MET A 114 -5.36 26.97 13.35
C MET A 114 -5.86 27.10 11.91
N GLY A 115 -7.18 27.04 11.74
CA GLY A 115 -7.83 27.19 10.43
C GLY A 115 -8.00 25.88 9.64
N GLN A 116 -7.36 24.79 10.06
CA GLN A 116 -7.47 23.52 9.35
C GLN A 116 -8.83 22.84 9.54
N GLY A 117 -9.30 22.21 8.46
CA GLY A 117 -10.35 21.20 8.50
C GLY A 117 -9.78 19.81 8.22
N VAL A 118 -10.48 18.77 8.67
CA VAL A 118 -10.12 17.38 8.38
C VAL A 118 -11.29 16.69 7.69
N ALA A 119 -10.97 15.94 6.64
CA ALA A 119 -11.85 15.02 5.96
C ALA A 119 -11.20 13.64 5.82
N TYR A 120 -11.95 12.67 5.33
CA TYR A 120 -11.47 11.31 5.10
C TYR A 120 -11.95 10.83 3.74
N LEU A 121 -11.09 10.08 3.04
CA LEU A 121 -11.51 9.25 1.91
C LEU A 121 -12.20 7.98 2.42
N ASP A 122 -12.89 7.27 1.52
CA ASP A 122 -13.61 6.04 1.83
C ASP A 122 -12.70 4.93 2.38
N ASP A 123 -11.41 4.94 2.03
CA ASP A 123 -10.40 4.00 2.51
C ASP A 123 -9.80 4.39 3.88
N GLY A 124 -10.28 5.48 4.49
CA GLY A 124 -9.82 6.01 5.77
C GLY A 124 -8.61 6.95 5.68
N THR A 125 -8.09 7.23 4.47
CA THR A 125 -7.00 8.20 4.29
C THR A 125 -7.43 9.59 4.76
N MET A 126 -6.65 10.20 5.66
CA MET A 126 -6.96 11.51 6.21
C MET A 126 -6.55 12.63 5.24
N ILE A 127 -7.47 13.56 4.99
CA ILE A 127 -7.22 14.80 4.24
C ILE A 127 -7.23 15.97 5.21
N VAL A 128 -6.13 16.71 5.28
CA VAL A 128 -6.00 17.96 6.03
C VAL A 128 -6.14 19.12 5.05
N VAL A 129 -7.17 19.95 5.26
CA VAL A 129 -7.53 21.04 4.36
C VAL A 129 -7.22 22.37 5.02
N ASP A 130 -6.31 23.14 4.42
CA ASP A 130 -6.02 24.50 4.87
C ASP A 130 -7.24 25.42 4.69
N ASN A 131 -7.46 26.33 5.64
CA ASN A 131 -8.68 27.14 5.78
C ASN A 131 -10.00 26.34 5.80
N GLY A 132 -9.95 25.02 6.00
CA GLY A 132 -11.10 24.13 5.98
C GLY A 132 -12.00 24.24 7.22
N ARG A 133 -11.55 24.85 8.33
CA ARG A 133 -12.31 24.93 9.59
C ARG A 133 -13.69 25.56 9.40
N ARG A 134 -13.80 26.60 8.56
CA ARG A 134 -15.07 27.30 8.31
C ARG A 134 -16.04 26.50 7.44
N GLN A 135 -15.59 25.40 6.86
CA GLN A 135 -16.35 24.54 5.98
C GLN A 135 -16.77 23.22 6.64
N ILE A 136 -16.58 23.07 7.96
CA ILE A 136 -17.03 21.90 8.71
C ILE A 136 -18.52 21.63 8.45
N GLY A 137 -18.85 20.38 8.14
CA GLY A 137 -20.18 19.91 7.80
C GLY A 137 -20.54 20.01 6.31
N LYS A 138 -19.72 20.68 5.48
CA LYS A 138 -19.99 20.89 4.06
C LYS A 138 -19.09 20.02 3.18
N SER A 139 -19.63 19.62 2.03
CA SER A 139 -18.85 19.05 0.94
C SER A 139 -18.27 20.17 0.08
N ILE A 140 -16.96 20.15 -0.14
CA ILE A 140 -16.23 21.19 -0.85
C ILE A 140 -15.21 20.56 -1.81
N ASP A 141 -14.90 21.28 -2.89
CA ASP A 141 -13.81 20.92 -3.78
C ASP A 141 -12.49 21.48 -3.24
N VAL A 142 -11.52 20.59 -3.07
CA VAL A 142 -10.16 20.92 -2.63
C VAL A 142 -9.15 20.48 -3.67
N VAL A 143 -8.03 21.20 -3.73
CA VAL A 143 -6.89 20.84 -4.58
C VAL A 143 -5.80 20.28 -3.68
N VAL A 144 -5.30 19.09 -4.01
CA VAL A 144 -4.22 18.45 -3.26
C VAL A 144 -2.94 19.25 -3.45
N THR A 145 -2.29 19.58 -2.34
CA THR A 145 -1.01 20.31 -2.32
C THR A 145 0.16 19.37 -2.12
N SER A 146 0.01 18.37 -1.23
CA SER A 146 1.05 17.37 -0.99
C SER A 146 0.47 16.08 -0.41
N VAL A 147 1.26 15.02 -0.48
CA VAL A 147 0.94 13.72 0.11
C VAL A 147 2.09 13.32 1.02
N LEU A 148 1.76 12.96 2.26
CA LEU A 148 2.73 12.51 3.25
C LEU A 148 2.44 11.07 3.66
N GLN A 149 3.43 10.20 3.52
CA GLN A 149 3.39 8.85 4.06
C GLN A 149 3.88 8.89 5.52
N THR A 150 3.08 8.39 6.45
CA THR A 150 3.45 8.24 7.87
C THR A 150 3.41 6.76 8.27
N PRO A 151 4.02 6.36 9.41
CA PRO A 151 3.90 5.00 9.93
C PRO A 151 2.46 4.56 10.20
N ALA A 152 1.56 5.50 10.53
CA ALA A 152 0.15 5.24 10.79
C ALA A 152 -0.71 5.18 9.51
N GLY A 153 -0.15 5.54 8.35
CA GLY A 153 -0.86 5.57 7.08
C GLY A 153 -0.54 6.81 6.25
N ARG A 154 -1.31 6.98 5.18
CA ARG A 154 -1.19 8.11 4.26
C ARG A 154 -1.98 9.31 4.77
N MET A 155 -1.42 10.50 4.60
CA MET A 155 -2.09 11.77 4.86
C MET A 155 -2.00 12.63 3.60
N ILE A 156 -3.10 13.28 3.24
CA ILE A 156 -3.20 14.18 2.09
C ILE A 156 -3.35 15.60 2.64
N PHE A 157 -2.56 16.53 2.13
CA PHE A 157 -2.74 17.95 2.39
C PHE A 157 -3.38 18.60 1.18
N ALA A 158 -4.35 19.46 1.42
CA ALA A 158 -5.10 20.13 0.38
C ALA A 158 -5.46 21.55 0.80
N ARG A 159 -5.93 22.34 -0.15
CA ARG A 159 -6.46 23.69 0.05
C ARG A 159 -7.75 23.88 -0.70
N LEU A 160 -8.49 24.93 -0.39
CA LEU A 160 -9.73 25.23 -1.10
C LEU A 160 -9.46 25.50 -2.58
N LYS A 161 -10.30 24.96 -3.48
CA LYS A 161 -10.16 25.18 -4.93
C LYS A 161 -10.23 26.66 -5.31
N GLU A 162 -11.08 27.43 -4.62
CA GLU A 162 -11.20 28.88 -4.83
C GLU A 162 -9.88 29.63 -4.58
N GLU A 163 -9.11 29.22 -3.56
CA GLU A 163 -7.80 29.80 -3.26
C GLU A 163 -6.78 29.46 -4.35
N SER A 164 -6.79 28.20 -4.80
CA SER A 164 -5.92 27.73 -5.90
C SER A 164 -6.14 28.50 -7.19
N THR A 165 -7.39 28.84 -7.49
CA THR A 165 -7.77 29.58 -8.71
C THR A 165 -7.30 31.04 -8.66
N ARG A 166 -7.28 31.66 -7.47
CA ARG A 166 -6.83 33.06 -7.29
C ARG A 166 -5.31 33.19 -7.43
N GLU A 167 -4.54 32.22 -6.94
CA GLU A 167 -3.08 32.23 -7.08
C GLU A 167 -2.61 32.05 -8.52
N ASN A 168 -3.23 31.15 -9.30
CA ASN A 168 -2.85 30.96 -10.70
C ASN A 168 -3.08 32.25 -11.51
N LYS A 169 -4.22 32.92 -11.29
CA LYS A 169 -4.48 34.22 -11.93
C LYS A 169 -3.44 35.28 -11.56
N GLY A 170 -2.90 35.27 -10.34
CA GLY A 170 -1.86 36.23 -9.91
C GLY A 170 -0.51 36.04 -10.59
N LYS A 171 -0.19 34.83 -11.07
CA LYS A 171 1.06 34.53 -11.80
C LYS A 171 1.02 34.93 -13.27
N ASP A 172 -0.18 34.95 -13.87
CA ASP A 172 -0.37 35.35 -15.27
C ASP A 172 -0.19 36.86 -15.52
N TYR A 173 -0.14 37.69 -14.46
CA TYR A 173 0.06 39.14 -14.54
C TYR A 173 1.52 39.60 -14.42
N TYR A 174 2.49 38.69 -14.24
CA TYR A 174 3.92 39.01 -14.25
C TYR A 174 4.56 38.58 -15.57
N TYR A 175 4.40 39.39 -16.61
CA TYR A 175 5.39 39.44 -17.68
C TYR A 175 6.51 40.39 -17.22
N PRO A 176 7.80 40.01 -17.30
CA PRO A 176 8.87 40.99 -17.20
C PRO A 176 8.77 41.91 -18.43
N LEU A 177 8.19 43.09 -18.23
CA LEU A 177 8.59 44.27 -18.98
C LEU A 177 10.05 44.47 -18.60
N ASP A 178 10.96 43.94 -19.42
CA ASP A 178 12.37 44.32 -19.58
C ASP A 178 13.10 43.19 -20.33
N SER A 179 12.75 42.96 -21.60
CA SER A 179 13.63 42.22 -22.51
C SER A 179 13.46 42.65 -23.97
N GLU A 180 13.46 43.96 -24.21
CA GLU A 180 13.87 44.54 -25.48
C GLU A 180 14.64 45.83 -25.15
N PHE A 181 15.97 45.76 -25.21
CA PHE A 181 16.95 46.70 -25.78
C PHE A 181 18.37 46.22 -25.47
#